data_AF-A0A968Q8T3-F1
#
_entry.id   AF-A0A968Q8T3-F1
#
_cell.length_a   1.000
_cell.length_b   1.000
_cell.length_c   1.000
_cell.angle_alpha   90.00
_cell.angle_beta   90.00
_cell.angle_gamma   90.00
#
_symmetry.space_group_name_H-M   'P 1'
#
loop_
_entity.id
_entity.type
_entity.pdbx_description
1 polymer ?
#
loop_
_entity_poly.entity_id
_entity_poly.type
_entity_poly.pdbx_seq_one_letter_code
_entity_poly.pdbx_strand_id
1 'polypeptide(L)'
;MAKLVAIGDSLTQGFQSGAIFRTDLSYPALMARSMGLKIPSEFPIPSFPGSGLPFNIEDALRVMEKSLGAEIDNMEWVLRFPTLLHQYADSIEDLYERGAGARPLSFGGSYHNLAVWGFKVMDSFAVTSQYCDQTIKREEGWLEDDFVGLPSGAMYRTAKRVLNPSDNPDKASWNQLDNLKAIVEQDGELDTLILWLGSNDALGTVIDLKLKDMADADVQKLEADGLVNDPVTRRQWNLTNLGLFQQDFTRLVDAIVGIVPTSTRIFVGTVPHVTIPPIAQGIGPFDGKYFKYYGSFYTNTQDHRDPPRQRHLTQPDVMAIDQRIDDFNAVIRQVVGRQGSQWQMVEIGIVLDALAVKRNNRSNAPGLPLVDYYTAKGRPDHPLLQLKPVPSVLRFDTQNATRLQGGLFSLDCIHPTTVGYGIVAEEFLAALQSAGVAGADPLNVDWPALIAQDTLIQSPPKLWDDILAAAEKNAIIWDLLLGFMG
;
A
#
# COMPACT_ATOMS: atom_id res chain seq x y z
N MET A 1 -23.93 -14.58 6.25
CA MET A 1 -24.20 -13.17 5.92
C MET A 1 -22.94 -12.36 6.13
N ALA A 2 -22.38 -11.87 5.04
CA ALA A 2 -21.23 -10.99 5.04
C ALA A 2 -21.63 -9.59 5.54
N LYS A 3 -21.02 -9.15 6.64
CA LYS A 3 -21.23 -7.82 7.21
C LYS A 3 -20.38 -6.74 6.56
N LEU A 4 -19.19 -7.11 6.11
CA LEU A 4 -18.21 -6.20 5.54
C LEU A 4 -17.42 -6.97 4.48
N VAL A 5 -17.27 -6.40 3.30
CA VAL A 5 -16.33 -6.83 2.26
C VAL A 5 -15.49 -5.62 1.84
N ALA A 6 -14.23 -5.83 1.49
CA ALA A 6 -13.32 -4.78 1.03
C ALA A 6 -12.65 -5.18 -0.28
N ILE A 7 -12.72 -4.28 -1.27
CA ILE A 7 -11.98 -4.33 -2.53
C ILE A 7 -10.98 -3.19 -2.51
N GLY A 8 -9.72 -3.51 -2.81
CA GLY A 8 -8.68 -2.49 -2.85
C GLY A 8 -7.31 -3.00 -3.27
N ASP A 9 -6.33 -2.13 -3.03
CA ASP A 9 -4.92 -2.35 -3.35
C ASP A 9 -4.10 -2.73 -2.09
N SER A 10 -2.81 -2.37 -2.06
CA SER A 10 -1.88 -2.65 -0.96
C SER A 10 -2.33 -2.04 0.37
N LEU A 11 -2.95 -0.85 0.35
CA LEU A 11 -3.46 -0.21 1.57
C LEU A 11 -4.59 -1.04 2.17
N THR A 12 -5.52 -1.51 1.33
CA THR A 12 -6.65 -2.33 1.78
C THR A 12 -6.22 -3.73 2.20
N GLN A 13 -5.17 -4.26 1.56
CA GLN A 13 -4.66 -5.58 1.91
C GLN A 13 -3.93 -5.60 3.26
N GLY A 14 -3.30 -4.50 3.65
CA GLY A 14 -2.47 -4.40 4.87
C GLY A 14 -0.98 -4.61 4.60
N PHE A 15 -0.50 -4.13 3.45
CA PHE A 15 0.92 -4.20 3.09
C PHE A 15 1.73 -3.27 3.99
N GLN A 16 2.84 -3.73 4.56
CA GLN A 16 3.64 -2.98 5.52
C GLN A 16 5.11 -3.37 5.43
N SER A 17 6.01 -2.40 5.52
CA SER A 17 7.46 -2.62 5.51
C SER A 17 7.94 -3.46 4.33
N GLY A 18 7.36 -3.28 3.14
CA GLY A 18 7.76 -3.97 1.92
C GLY A 18 7.11 -5.35 1.69
N ALA A 19 6.20 -5.79 2.57
CA ALA A 19 5.53 -7.08 2.39
C ALA A 19 4.09 -7.15 2.90
N ILE A 20 3.34 -8.14 2.42
CA ILE A 20 2.07 -8.59 3.00
C ILE A 20 2.28 -9.78 3.94
N PHE A 21 1.98 -9.60 5.23
CA PHE A 21 2.18 -10.62 6.26
C PHE A 21 1.20 -10.53 7.45
N ARG A 22 0.80 -9.33 7.87
CA ARG A 22 -0.20 -9.08 8.92
C ARG A 22 -1.51 -8.53 8.36
N THR A 23 -2.18 -9.31 7.53
CA THR A 23 -3.52 -8.98 7.00
C THR A 23 -4.56 -8.81 8.10
N ASP A 24 -4.29 -9.35 9.29
CA ASP A 24 -5.09 -9.15 10.49
C ASP A 24 -4.96 -7.74 11.07
N LEU A 25 -3.98 -6.94 10.66
CA LEU A 25 -3.81 -5.53 11.04
C LEU A 25 -4.16 -4.55 9.92
N SER A 26 -4.70 -5.03 8.79
CA SER A 26 -5.19 -4.15 7.73
C SER A 26 -6.38 -3.32 8.21
N TYR A 27 -6.57 -2.11 7.66
CA TYR A 27 -7.66 -1.24 8.12
C TYR A 27 -9.05 -1.90 8.03
N PRO A 28 -9.41 -2.73 7.01
CA PRO A 28 -10.70 -3.44 7.01
C PRO A 28 -10.81 -4.46 8.15
N ALA A 29 -9.72 -5.13 8.52
CA ALA A 29 -9.69 -6.03 9.67
C ALA A 29 -9.87 -5.26 11.00
N LEU A 30 -9.25 -4.07 11.12
CA LEU A 30 -9.44 -3.21 12.28
C LEU A 30 -10.89 -2.71 12.40
N MET A 31 -11.51 -2.33 11.27
CA MET A 31 -12.93 -1.98 11.20
C MET A 31 -13.82 -3.15 11.63
N ALA A 32 -13.59 -4.34 11.06
CA ALA A 32 -14.35 -5.54 11.39
C ALA A 32 -14.33 -5.85 12.89
N ARG A 33 -13.15 -5.78 13.53
CA ARG A 33 -13.05 -5.95 15.00
C ARG A 33 -13.78 -4.88 15.78
N SER A 34 -13.67 -3.61 15.35
CA SER A 34 -14.34 -2.47 15.99
C SER A 34 -15.88 -2.57 15.89
N MET A 35 -16.37 -3.22 14.84
CA MET A 35 -17.79 -3.57 14.63
C MET A 35 -18.22 -4.86 15.36
N GLY A 36 -17.32 -5.50 16.10
CA GLY A 36 -17.59 -6.71 16.89
C GLY A 36 -17.45 -8.04 16.16
N LEU A 37 -16.91 -8.05 14.93
CA LEU A 37 -16.70 -9.27 14.14
C LEU A 37 -15.43 -10.01 14.57
N LYS A 38 -15.50 -11.34 14.61
CA LYS A 38 -14.35 -12.22 14.85
C LYS A 38 -13.57 -12.46 13.57
N ILE A 39 -12.25 -12.34 13.67
CA ILE A 39 -11.32 -12.61 12.57
C ILE A 39 -10.57 -13.93 12.87
N PRO A 40 -10.50 -14.88 11.92
CA PRO A 40 -11.00 -14.81 10.54
C PRO A 40 -12.42 -15.39 10.33
N SER A 41 -13.13 -15.82 11.38
CA SER A 41 -14.36 -16.61 11.20
C SER A 41 -15.57 -15.86 10.63
N GLU A 42 -15.72 -14.56 10.94
CA GLU A 42 -16.82 -13.71 10.47
C GLU A 42 -16.35 -12.68 9.43
N PHE A 43 -15.05 -12.41 9.39
CA PHE A 43 -14.38 -11.65 8.34
C PHE A 43 -13.14 -12.43 7.87
N PRO A 44 -13.29 -13.36 6.91
CA PRO A 44 -12.18 -14.15 6.38
C PRO A 44 -11.16 -13.26 5.69
N ILE A 45 -9.89 -13.43 6.04
CA ILE A 45 -8.75 -12.70 5.49
C ILE A 45 -7.70 -13.68 4.94
N PRO A 46 -6.97 -13.31 3.88
CA PRO A 46 -5.89 -14.14 3.36
C PRO A 46 -4.75 -14.21 4.36
N SER A 47 -4.08 -15.36 4.44
CA SER A 47 -2.89 -15.57 5.28
C SER A 47 -1.65 -15.81 4.45
N PHE A 48 -0.52 -15.23 4.86
CA PHE A 48 0.77 -15.35 4.18
C PHE A 48 1.80 -15.94 5.16
N PRO A 49 2.40 -17.12 4.86
CA PRO A 49 3.34 -17.77 5.77
C PRO A 49 4.69 -17.04 5.83
N GLY A 50 5.45 -17.30 6.89
CA GLY A 50 6.80 -16.75 7.07
C GLY A 50 6.77 -15.23 7.21
N SER A 51 7.73 -14.57 6.56
CA SER A 51 7.90 -13.11 6.61
C SER A 51 6.96 -12.35 5.66
N GLY A 52 6.28 -13.04 4.75
CA GLY A 52 5.39 -12.45 3.74
C GLY A 52 6.02 -12.30 2.34
N LEU A 53 5.37 -11.56 1.46
CA LEU A 53 5.80 -11.26 0.08
C LEU A 53 5.71 -9.76 -0.23
N PRO A 54 6.59 -9.19 -1.08
CA PRO A 54 7.80 -9.78 -1.64
C PRO A 54 8.99 -9.80 -0.67
N PHE A 55 9.14 -8.78 0.19
CA PHE A 55 10.29 -8.67 1.07
C PHE A 55 9.98 -7.85 2.33
N ASN A 56 9.93 -8.49 3.49
CA ASN A 56 9.67 -7.79 4.75
C ASN A 56 10.95 -7.18 5.31
N ILE A 57 11.12 -5.86 5.15
CA ILE A 57 12.29 -5.11 5.59
C ILE A 57 12.46 -5.22 7.11
N GLU A 58 11.38 -5.16 7.87
CA GLU A 58 11.45 -5.21 9.32
C GLU A 58 11.94 -6.57 9.81
N ASP A 59 11.36 -7.66 9.30
CA ASP A 59 11.78 -9.02 9.67
C ASP A 59 13.22 -9.30 9.22
N ALA A 60 13.61 -8.87 8.02
CA ALA A 60 14.97 -8.98 7.52
C ALA A 60 15.98 -8.37 8.50
N LEU A 61 15.73 -7.13 8.96
CA LEU A 61 16.60 -6.43 9.90
C LEU A 61 16.66 -7.14 11.25
N ARG A 62 15.53 -7.65 11.75
CA ARG A 62 15.48 -8.40 13.01
C ARG A 62 16.21 -9.75 12.91
N VAL A 63 16.15 -10.43 11.78
CA VAL A 63 16.90 -11.67 11.52
C VAL A 63 18.39 -11.39 11.46
N MET A 64 18.80 -10.35 10.73
CA MET A 64 20.19 -9.94 10.62
C MET A 64 20.78 -9.46 11.95
N GLU A 65 19.99 -8.75 12.78
CA GLU A 65 20.38 -8.31 14.13
C GLU A 65 20.83 -9.49 15.00
N LYS A 66 20.19 -10.67 14.88
CA LYS A 66 20.59 -11.86 15.65
C LYS A 66 22.01 -12.34 15.33
N SER A 67 22.51 -12.03 14.13
CA SER A 67 23.80 -12.48 13.64
C SER A 67 24.88 -11.40 13.70
N LEU A 68 24.52 -10.14 13.45
CA LEU A 68 25.43 -8.99 13.39
C LEU A 68 25.52 -8.26 14.74
N GLY A 69 24.46 -8.31 15.56
CA GLY A 69 24.35 -7.51 16.77
C GLY A 69 23.57 -6.22 16.52
N ALA A 70 23.80 -5.20 17.37
CA ALA A 70 23.06 -3.95 17.35
C ALA A 70 23.57 -2.93 16.33
N GLU A 71 24.77 -3.15 15.79
CA GLU A 71 25.45 -2.29 14.82
C GLU A 71 26.17 -3.17 13.78
N ILE A 72 26.41 -2.65 12.57
CA ILE A 72 27.16 -3.33 11.50
C ILE A 72 28.53 -2.67 11.33
N ASP A 73 29.60 -3.41 11.62
CA ASP A 73 30.95 -2.89 11.38
C ASP A 73 31.36 -2.90 9.89
N ASN A 74 32.45 -2.20 9.54
CA ASN A 74 32.89 -2.07 8.15
C ASN A 74 33.22 -3.41 7.47
N MET A 75 33.70 -4.41 8.21
CA MET A 75 34.01 -5.72 7.67
C MET A 75 32.73 -6.55 7.50
N GLU A 76 31.80 -6.45 8.45
CA GLU A 76 30.50 -7.09 8.37
C GLU A 76 29.67 -6.56 7.20
N TRP A 77 29.72 -5.26 6.93
CA TRP A 77 29.09 -4.63 5.77
C TRP A 77 29.54 -5.26 4.44
N VAL A 78 30.81 -5.64 4.33
CA VAL A 78 31.38 -6.17 3.10
C VAL A 78 31.22 -7.69 3.00
N LEU A 79 31.40 -8.41 4.12
CA LEU A 79 31.51 -9.87 4.10
C LEU A 79 30.28 -10.61 4.62
N ARG A 80 29.52 -10.03 5.56
CA ARG A 80 28.44 -10.73 6.26
C ARG A 80 27.06 -10.25 5.86
N PHE A 81 26.85 -8.94 5.82
CA PHE A 81 25.55 -8.34 5.50
C PHE A 81 25.02 -8.81 4.13
N PRO A 82 25.80 -8.77 3.02
CA PRO A 82 25.30 -9.23 1.73
C PRO A 82 24.92 -10.72 1.74
N THR A 83 25.70 -11.55 2.43
CA THR A 83 25.40 -12.99 2.57
C THR A 83 24.13 -13.23 3.36
N LEU A 84 23.91 -12.52 4.47
CA LEU A 84 22.70 -12.64 5.27
C LEU A 84 21.46 -12.13 4.53
N LEU A 85 21.60 -11.02 3.81
CA LEU A 85 20.53 -10.46 2.98
C LEU A 85 20.11 -11.46 1.88
N HIS A 86 21.09 -12.02 1.17
CA HIS A 86 20.86 -13.06 0.16
C HIS A 86 20.21 -14.30 0.76
N GLN A 87 20.73 -14.84 1.87
CA GLN A 87 20.11 -15.99 2.56
C GLN A 87 18.67 -15.73 2.98
N TYR A 88 18.37 -14.50 3.42
CA TYR A 88 17.01 -14.13 3.78
C TYR A 88 16.10 -14.06 2.55
N ALA A 89 16.53 -13.42 1.46
CA ALA A 89 15.78 -13.35 0.22
C ALA A 89 15.54 -14.75 -0.39
N ASP A 90 16.58 -15.58 -0.49
CA ASP A 90 16.51 -16.97 -0.93
C ASP A 90 15.50 -17.77 -0.10
N SER A 91 15.43 -17.53 1.22
CA SER A 91 14.47 -18.22 2.08
C SER A 91 13.02 -17.85 1.77
N ILE A 92 12.77 -16.61 1.31
CA ILE A 92 11.44 -16.16 0.85
C ILE A 92 11.13 -16.80 -0.50
N GLU A 93 12.08 -16.77 -1.45
CA GLU A 93 11.95 -17.44 -2.76
C GLU A 93 11.63 -18.93 -2.57
N ASP A 94 12.45 -19.67 -1.83
CA ASP A 94 12.22 -21.08 -1.51
C ASP A 94 10.82 -21.31 -0.91
N LEU A 95 10.40 -20.46 0.03
CA LEU A 95 9.10 -20.60 0.67
C LEU A 95 7.93 -20.45 -0.31
N TYR A 96 7.99 -19.46 -1.20
CA TYR A 96 6.87 -19.07 -2.07
C TYR A 96 6.89 -19.68 -3.47
N GLU A 97 8.04 -20.19 -3.92
CA GLU A 97 8.16 -20.90 -5.18
C GLU A 97 8.10 -22.42 -5.01
N ARG A 98 8.66 -22.94 -3.91
CA ARG A 98 8.85 -24.40 -3.70
C ARG A 98 8.25 -24.93 -2.39
N GLY A 99 8.06 -24.04 -1.40
CA GLY A 99 7.68 -24.37 -0.04
C GLY A 99 6.19 -24.29 0.26
N ALA A 100 5.85 -24.04 1.53
CA ALA A 100 4.47 -23.92 1.98
C ALA A 100 3.74 -22.69 1.39
N GLY A 101 4.47 -21.65 1.00
CA GLY A 101 3.95 -20.48 0.30
C GLY A 101 3.40 -20.81 -1.09
N ALA A 102 4.03 -21.75 -1.80
CA ALA A 102 3.60 -22.18 -3.14
C ALA A 102 2.37 -23.10 -3.14
N ARG A 103 2.06 -23.74 -2.00
CA ARG A 103 0.98 -24.74 -1.92
C ARG A 103 -0.40 -24.08 -1.83
N PRO A 104 -1.42 -24.65 -2.50
CA PRO A 104 -2.80 -24.26 -2.29
C PRO A 104 -3.21 -24.37 -0.81
N LEU A 105 -4.02 -23.42 -0.35
CA LEU A 105 -4.58 -23.41 0.99
C LEU A 105 -5.80 -24.33 1.07
N SER A 106 -6.10 -24.84 2.27
CA SER A 106 -7.32 -25.64 2.49
C SER A 106 -8.62 -24.80 2.47
N PHE A 107 -8.50 -23.47 2.44
CA PHE A 107 -9.65 -22.56 2.39
C PHE A 107 -10.19 -22.48 0.96
N GLY A 108 -11.35 -23.09 0.71
CA GLY A 108 -12.03 -23.06 -0.60
C GLY A 108 -13.05 -21.94 -0.79
N GLY A 109 -13.26 -21.09 0.23
CA GLY A 109 -14.20 -19.97 0.19
C GLY A 109 -13.66 -18.75 -0.57
N SER A 110 -14.30 -17.60 -0.36
CA SER A 110 -13.83 -16.29 -0.81
C SER A 110 -13.56 -15.43 0.41
N TYR A 111 -12.45 -14.69 0.41
CA TYR A 111 -12.12 -13.80 1.53
C TYR A 111 -13.02 -12.56 1.51
N HIS A 112 -13.30 -11.97 2.67
CA HIS A 112 -14.00 -10.70 2.74
C HIS A 112 -13.05 -9.51 2.51
N ASN A 113 -11.76 -9.66 2.79
CA ASN A 113 -10.74 -8.76 2.26
C ASN A 113 -10.21 -9.31 0.93
N LEU A 114 -10.70 -8.76 -0.18
CA LEU A 114 -10.35 -9.18 -1.54
C LEU A 114 -9.16 -8.39 -2.12
N ALA A 115 -8.57 -7.49 -1.33
CA ALA A 115 -7.53 -6.60 -1.81
C ALA A 115 -6.23 -7.32 -2.19
N VAL A 116 -5.53 -6.76 -3.18
CA VAL A 116 -4.25 -7.26 -3.68
C VAL A 116 -3.32 -6.08 -3.93
N TRP A 117 -2.12 -6.12 -3.34
CA TRP A 117 -1.10 -5.09 -3.58
C TRP A 117 -0.74 -4.98 -5.06
N GLY A 118 -0.38 -3.77 -5.51
CA GLY A 118 -0.04 -3.49 -6.91
C GLY A 118 -1.21 -3.44 -7.90
N PHE A 119 -2.45 -3.69 -7.46
CA PHE A 119 -3.62 -3.58 -8.35
C PHE A 119 -3.94 -2.11 -8.67
N LYS A 120 -3.99 -1.80 -9.97
CA LYS A 120 -4.66 -0.64 -10.54
C LYS A 120 -6.17 -0.88 -10.60
N VAL A 121 -6.96 0.15 -10.88
CA VAL A 121 -8.43 0.02 -11.01
C VAL A 121 -8.81 -1.12 -11.96
N MET A 122 -8.17 -1.20 -13.13
CA MET A 122 -8.50 -2.21 -14.14
C MET A 122 -8.22 -3.66 -13.71
N ASP A 123 -7.25 -3.87 -12.82
CA ASP A 123 -6.81 -5.20 -12.43
C ASP A 123 -7.91 -5.94 -11.65
N SER A 124 -8.79 -5.18 -10.98
CA SER A 124 -9.94 -5.71 -10.22
C SER A 124 -10.88 -6.58 -11.06
N PHE A 125 -10.97 -6.32 -12.37
CA PHE A 125 -11.79 -7.08 -13.32
C PHE A 125 -10.99 -7.78 -14.43
N ALA A 126 -9.69 -7.51 -14.55
CA ALA A 126 -8.84 -8.10 -15.59
C ALA A 126 -7.96 -9.25 -15.07
N VAL A 127 -7.46 -9.17 -13.82
CA VAL A 127 -6.54 -10.16 -13.26
C VAL A 127 -7.33 -11.34 -12.66
N THR A 128 -7.05 -12.54 -13.15
CA THR A 128 -7.62 -13.80 -12.68
C THR A 128 -6.52 -14.73 -12.16
N SER A 129 -6.87 -15.79 -11.42
CA SER A 129 -5.90 -16.82 -11.02
C SER A 129 -5.19 -17.44 -12.23
N GLN A 130 -5.90 -17.68 -13.34
CA GLN A 130 -5.32 -18.20 -14.58
C GLN A 130 -4.34 -17.21 -15.20
N TYR A 131 -4.67 -15.92 -15.22
CA TYR A 131 -3.73 -14.87 -15.68
C TYR A 131 -2.47 -14.85 -14.81
N CYS A 132 -2.63 -14.97 -13.49
CA CYS A 132 -1.50 -15.05 -12.56
C CYS A 132 -0.59 -16.24 -12.89
N ASP A 133 -1.15 -17.45 -13.09
CA ASP A 133 -0.36 -18.63 -13.44
C ASP A 133 0.39 -18.46 -14.77
N GLN A 134 -0.22 -17.82 -15.77
CA GLN A 134 0.42 -17.54 -17.05
C GLN A 134 1.57 -16.55 -16.90
N THR A 135 1.37 -15.48 -16.11
CA THR A 135 2.38 -14.45 -15.89
C THR A 135 3.54 -14.95 -15.05
N ILE A 136 3.28 -15.69 -13.96
CA ILE A 136 4.33 -16.31 -13.13
C ILE A 136 5.21 -17.22 -13.98
N LYS A 137 4.61 -18.12 -14.79
CA LYS A 137 5.38 -19.01 -15.69
C LYS A 137 6.19 -18.25 -16.72
N ARG A 138 5.67 -17.13 -17.21
CA ARG A 138 6.41 -16.27 -18.14
C ARG A 138 7.61 -15.67 -17.43
N GLU A 139 7.44 -15.10 -16.24
CA GLU A 139 8.52 -14.47 -15.49
C GLU A 139 9.59 -15.48 -15.02
N GLU A 140 9.19 -16.66 -14.53
CA GLU A 140 10.13 -17.77 -14.21
C GLU A 140 10.93 -18.24 -15.44
N GLY A 141 10.37 -18.09 -16.65
CA GLY A 141 11.03 -18.47 -17.90
C GLY A 141 12.02 -17.43 -18.43
N TRP A 142 12.03 -16.21 -17.87
CA TRP A 142 13.01 -15.17 -18.20
C TRP A 142 14.17 -15.28 -17.21
N LEU A 143 15.34 -15.66 -17.71
CA LEU A 143 16.61 -15.63 -16.97
C LEU A 143 17.07 -14.17 -16.78
N GLU A 144 16.29 -13.35 -16.10
CA GLU A 144 16.85 -12.21 -15.39
C GLU A 144 17.16 -12.71 -13.98
N ASP A 145 18.44 -13.00 -13.72
CA ASP A 145 18.94 -13.16 -12.36
C ASP A 145 18.60 -11.86 -11.61
N ASP A 146 17.48 -11.86 -10.88
CA ASP A 146 17.23 -10.83 -9.87
C ASP A 146 18.42 -10.89 -8.92
N PHE A 147 19.24 -9.84 -8.92
CA PHE A 147 20.51 -9.75 -8.18
C PHE A 147 20.36 -10.03 -6.67
N VAL A 148 19.12 -10.07 -6.17
CA VAL A 148 18.73 -10.29 -4.77
C VAL A 148 18.00 -11.63 -4.54
N GLY A 149 17.55 -12.36 -5.59
CA GLY A 149 16.83 -13.63 -5.43
C GLY A 149 15.42 -13.47 -4.82
N LEU A 150 14.67 -12.43 -5.23
CA LEU A 150 13.29 -12.26 -4.78
C LEU A 150 12.34 -13.19 -5.54
N PRO A 151 11.18 -13.56 -4.97
CA PRO A 151 10.22 -14.42 -5.66
C PRO A 151 9.72 -13.78 -6.95
N SER A 152 9.88 -14.50 -8.06
CA SER A 152 9.31 -14.13 -9.36
C SER A 152 7.80 -13.94 -9.27
N GLY A 153 7.23 -12.93 -9.92
CA GLY A 153 5.79 -12.70 -9.96
C GLY A 153 5.12 -12.56 -8.59
N ALA A 154 5.81 -12.03 -7.57
CA ALA A 154 5.32 -11.97 -6.19
C ALA A 154 3.89 -11.38 -6.06
N MET A 155 3.57 -10.34 -6.84
CA MET A 155 2.22 -9.75 -6.89
C MET A 155 1.18 -10.76 -7.38
N TYR A 156 1.50 -11.49 -8.45
CA TYR A 156 0.61 -12.50 -9.03
C TYR A 156 0.50 -13.75 -8.15
N ARG A 157 1.57 -14.16 -7.46
CA ARG A 157 1.51 -15.22 -6.43
C ARG A 157 0.59 -14.83 -5.27
N THR A 158 0.67 -13.57 -4.85
CA THR A 158 -0.24 -12.99 -3.86
C THR A 158 -1.68 -12.98 -4.37
N ALA A 159 -1.89 -12.47 -5.59
CA ALA A 159 -3.21 -12.41 -6.22
C ALA A 159 -3.86 -13.81 -6.29
N LYS A 160 -3.13 -14.84 -6.72
CA LYS A 160 -3.61 -16.22 -6.73
C LYS A 160 -4.08 -16.69 -5.35
N ARG A 161 -3.29 -16.41 -4.30
CA ARG A 161 -3.65 -16.73 -2.92
C ARG A 161 -4.89 -16.01 -2.41
N VAL A 162 -5.25 -14.86 -2.97
CA VAL A 162 -6.47 -14.11 -2.63
C VAL A 162 -7.66 -14.57 -3.46
N LEU A 163 -7.48 -14.66 -4.79
CA LEU A 163 -8.55 -14.89 -5.76
C LEU A 163 -8.98 -16.35 -5.85
N ASN A 164 -8.04 -17.28 -5.67
CA ASN A 164 -8.26 -18.72 -5.74
C ASN A 164 -7.37 -19.49 -4.75
N PRO A 165 -7.59 -19.29 -3.43
CA PRO A 165 -6.71 -19.80 -2.38
C PRO A 165 -6.49 -21.32 -2.42
N SER A 166 -7.50 -22.10 -2.80
CA SER A 166 -7.43 -23.56 -2.89
C SER A 166 -7.05 -24.10 -4.27
N ASP A 167 -6.68 -23.22 -5.22
CA ASP A 167 -6.36 -23.59 -6.61
C ASP A 167 -7.50 -24.41 -7.27
N ASN A 168 -8.75 -23.99 -7.03
CA ASN A 168 -9.93 -24.63 -7.60
C ASN A 168 -10.03 -24.30 -9.11
N PRO A 169 -10.07 -25.31 -10.00
CA PRO A 169 -10.23 -25.08 -11.44
C PRO A 169 -11.48 -24.26 -11.80
N ASP A 170 -12.58 -24.40 -11.06
CA ASP A 170 -13.84 -23.69 -11.32
C ASP A 170 -13.73 -22.18 -11.02
N LYS A 171 -12.71 -21.80 -10.22
CA LYS A 171 -12.40 -20.41 -9.87
C LYS A 171 -11.21 -19.85 -10.64
N ALA A 172 -10.65 -20.59 -11.61
CA ALA A 172 -9.45 -20.17 -12.32
C ALA A 172 -9.62 -18.83 -13.06
N SER A 173 -10.81 -18.56 -13.60
CA SER A 173 -11.13 -17.31 -14.29
C SER A 173 -11.67 -16.21 -13.38
N TRP A 174 -11.69 -16.40 -12.06
CA TRP A 174 -12.27 -15.43 -11.14
C TRP A 174 -11.29 -14.29 -10.84
N ASN A 175 -11.80 -13.07 -10.90
CA ASN A 175 -11.15 -11.83 -10.43
C ASN A 175 -11.73 -11.37 -9.08
N GLN A 176 -11.46 -10.13 -8.65
CA GLN A 176 -12.00 -9.58 -7.39
C GLN A 176 -13.54 -9.48 -7.44
N LEU A 177 -14.11 -9.09 -8.59
CA LEU A 177 -15.56 -8.93 -8.76
C LEU A 177 -16.30 -10.27 -8.80
N ASP A 178 -15.71 -11.31 -9.40
CA ASP A 178 -16.30 -12.66 -9.38
C ASP A 178 -16.33 -13.22 -7.94
N ASN A 179 -15.28 -12.96 -7.15
CA ASN A 179 -15.26 -13.32 -5.74
C ASN A 179 -16.29 -12.53 -4.92
N LEU A 180 -16.44 -11.21 -5.17
CA LEU A 180 -17.51 -10.41 -4.56
C LEU A 180 -18.89 -11.00 -4.87
N LYS A 181 -19.13 -11.34 -6.14
CA LYS A 181 -20.38 -11.95 -6.59
C LYS A 181 -20.66 -13.26 -5.88
N ALA A 182 -19.67 -14.14 -5.76
CA ALA A 182 -19.82 -15.39 -5.04
C ALA A 182 -20.17 -15.20 -3.55
N ILE A 183 -19.58 -14.19 -2.89
CA ILE A 183 -19.92 -13.85 -1.50
C ILE A 183 -21.40 -13.43 -1.39
N VAL A 184 -21.84 -12.52 -2.27
CA VAL A 184 -23.23 -12.06 -2.30
C VAL A 184 -24.21 -13.20 -2.60
N GLU A 185 -23.90 -14.07 -3.58
CA GLU A 185 -24.76 -15.20 -3.94
C GLU A 185 -24.84 -16.25 -2.82
N GLN A 186 -23.73 -16.51 -2.12
CA GLN A 186 -23.69 -17.46 -1.01
C GLN A 186 -24.50 -16.98 0.20
N ASP A 187 -24.38 -15.69 0.54
CA ASP A 187 -24.98 -15.13 1.74
C ASP A 187 -26.37 -14.50 1.53
N GLY A 188 -26.73 -14.23 0.28
CA GLY A 188 -27.97 -13.57 -0.14
C GLY A 188 -28.05 -12.07 0.16
N GLU A 189 -27.15 -11.54 1.00
CA GLU A 189 -27.09 -10.15 1.45
C GLU A 189 -25.65 -9.71 1.72
N LEU A 190 -25.40 -8.39 1.61
CA LEU A 190 -24.16 -7.72 2.00
C LEU A 190 -24.49 -6.37 2.64
N ASP A 191 -24.08 -6.16 3.90
CA ASP A 191 -24.40 -4.91 4.60
C ASP A 191 -23.54 -3.73 4.14
N THR A 192 -22.23 -3.95 3.93
CA THR A 192 -21.26 -2.90 3.63
C THR A 192 -20.14 -3.39 2.72
N LEU A 193 -19.82 -2.59 1.69
CA LEU A 193 -18.67 -2.75 0.80
C LEU A 193 -17.74 -1.55 0.93
N ILE A 194 -16.45 -1.81 1.14
CA ILE A 194 -15.38 -0.81 1.01
C ILE A 194 -14.76 -0.95 -0.38
N LEU A 195 -14.59 0.18 -1.07
CA LEU A 195 -13.94 0.25 -2.37
C LEU A 195 -12.83 1.31 -2.33
N TRP A 196 -11.57 0.89 -2.41
CA TRP A 196 -10.46 1.83 -2.43
C TRP A 196 -9.33 1.37 -3.35
N LEU A 197 -9.38 1.88 -4.58
CA LEU A 197 -8.43 1.62 -5.67
C LEU A 197 -8.06 2.94 -6.35
N GLY A 198 -6.94 2.95 -7.07
CA GLY A 198 -6.47 4.08 -7.86
C GLY A 198 -5.10 4.61 -7.44
N SER A 199 -4.59 4.24 -6.27
CA SER A 199 -3.24 4.68 -5.85
C SER A 199 -2.17 4.14 -6.80
N ASN A 200 -2.23 2.87 -7.20
CA ASN A 200 -1.27 2.27 -8.14
C ASN A 200 -1.37 2.81 -9.58
N ASP A 201 -2.41 3.58 -9.89
CA ASP A 201 -2.50 4.31 -11.16
C ASP A 201 -1.55 5.52 -11.22
N ALA A 202 -0.94 5.91 -10.09
CA ALA A 202 0.06 6.98 -10.00
C ALA A 202 1.29 6.63 -9.13
N LEU A 203 1.21 5.67 -8.23
CA LEU A 203 2.24 5.39 -7.22
C LEU A 203 3.61 5.03 -7.81
N GLY A 204 3.64 4.32 -8.95
CA GLY A 204 4.90 3.95 -9.60
C GLY A 204 5.74 5.17 -10.01
N THR A 205 5.16 6.36 -10.16
CA THR A 205 5.90 7.59 -10.48
C THR A 205 6.94 7.96 -9.42
N VAL A 206 6.59 7.78 -8.15
CA VAL A 206 7.44 8.11 -7.00
C VAL A 206 8.33 6.95 -6.58
N ILE A 207 7.95 5.70 -6.90
CA ILE A 207 8.83 4.54 -6.72
C ILE A 207 9.96 4.56 -7.74
N ASP A 208 9.62 4.78 -9.02
CA ASP A 208 10.61 4.86 -10.10
C ASP A 208 11.47 6.13 -10.04
N LEU A 209 10.99 7.16 -9.33
CA LEU A 209 11.48 8.55 -9.38
C LEU A 209 11.64 9.04 -10.83
N LYS A 210 10.68 8.65 -11.68
CA LYS A 210 10.64 8.97 -13.10
C LYS A 210 9.19 8.95 -13.57
N LEU A 211 8.75 10.05 -14.17
CA LEU A 211 7.42 10.12 -14.76
C LEU A 211 7.37 9.39 -16.11
N LYS A 212 6.52 8.36 -16.21
CA LYS A 212 6.13 7.67 -17.45
C LYS A 212 4.64 7.88 -17.65
N ASP A 213 4.27 9.08 -18.08
CA ASP A 213 2.86 9.46 -18.31
C ASP A 213 2.28 8.78 -19.55
N MET A 214 1.07 8.26 -19.43
CA MET A 214 0.35 7.62 -20.52
C MET A 214 -0.41 8.67 -21.34
N ALA A 215 0.12 8.96 -22.53
CA ALA A 215 -0.49 9.92 -23.45
C ALA A 215 -1.71 9.32 -24.17
N ASP A 216 -2.57 10.17 -24.75
CA ASP A 216 -3.71 9.71 -25.53
C ASP A 216 -3.31 8.84 -26.74
N ALA A 217 -2.15 9.12 -27.35
CA ALA A 217 -1.61 8.32 -28.44
C ALA A 217 -1.23 6.89 -27.98
N ASP A 218 -0.77 6.73 -26.74
CA ASP A 218 -0.50 5.42 -26.16
C ASP A 218 -1.79 4.63 -25.97
N VAL A 219 -2.85 5.29 -25.46
CA VAL A 219 -4.18 4.68 -25.31
C VAL A 219 -4.73 4.22 -26.67
N GLN A 220 -4.69 5.08 -27.68
CA GLN A 220 -5.15 4.73 -29.04
C GLN A 220 -4.39 3.55 -29.63
N LYS A 221 -3.07 3.47 -29.38
CA LYS A 221 -2.25 2.34 -29.82
C LYS A 221 -2.65 1.06 -29.09
N LEU A 222 -2.82 1.11 -27.76
CA LEU A 222 -3.26 -0.05 -26.98
C LEU A 222 -4.64 -0.55 -27.41
N GLU A 223 -5.56 0.35 -27.75
CA GLU A 223 -6.87 -0.01 -28.29
C GLU A 223 -6.76 -0.70 -29.65
N ALA A 224 -5.95 -0.14 -30.57
CA ALA A 224 -5.73 -0.71 -31.89
C ALA A 224 -5.09 -2.11 -31.83
N ASP A 225 -4.17 -2.33 -30.88
CA ASP A 225 -3.48 -3.60 -30.69
C ASP A 225 -4.31 -4.60 -29.84
N GLY A 226 -5.45 -4.18 -29.29
CA GLY A 226 -6.28 -5.02 -28.40
C GLY A 226 -5.66 -5.27 -27.02
N LEU A 227 -4.70 -4.44 -26.61
CA LEU A 227 -3.91 -4.57 -25.38
C LEU A 227 -4.32 -3.60 -24.28
N VAL A 228 -5.34 -2.76 -24.50
CA VAL A 228 -5.80 -1.76 -23.50
C VAL A 228 -6.23 -2.39 -22.17
N ASN A 229 -6.71 -3.63 -22.21
CA ASN A 229 -7.12 -4.40 -21.04
C ASN A 229 -6.06 -5.41 -20.55
N ASP A 230 -4.82 -5.38 -21.06
CA ASP A 230 -3.75 -6.28 -20.58
C ASP A 230 -3.00 -5.66 -19.38
N PRO A 231 -3.08 -6.28 -18.17
CA PRO A 231 -2.44 -5.78 -16.96
C PRO A 231 -0.93 -5.51 -17.09
N VAL A 232 -0.19 -6.41 -17.73
CA VAL A 232 1.27 -6.30 -17.87
C VAL A 232 1.63 -5.14 -18.78
N THR A 233 0.99 -5.03 -19.95
CA THR A 233 1.26 -3.95 -20.90
C THR A 233 0.95 -2.59 -20.29
N ARG A 234 -0.14 -2.47 -19.51
CA ARG A 234 -0.53 -1.23 -18.81
C ARG A 234 0.44 -0.79 -17.71
N ARG A 235 1.39 -1.64 -17.31
CA ARG A 235 2.47 -1.31 -16.35
C ARG A 235 3.70 -0.68 -16.99
N GLN A 236 3.77 -0.56 -18.33
CA GLN A 236 4.81 0.23 -19.00
C GLN A 236 4.75 1.73 -18.63
N TRP A 237 3.58 2.19 -18.19
CA TRP A 237 3.34 3.53 -17.66
C TRP A 237 3.03 3.48 -16.18
N ASN A 238 3.51 4.48 -15.46
CA ASN A 238 3.32 4.62 -14.03
C ASN A 238 2.38 5.77 -13.64
N LEU A 239 1.89 6.54 -14.63
CA LEU A 239 0.78 7.47 -14.49
C LEU A 239 -0.30 7.17 -15.55
N THR A 240 -1.44 6.64 -15.11
CA THR A 240 -2.54 6.24 -16.00
C THR A 240 -3.20 7.46 -16.65
N ASN A 241 -3.54 7.35 -17.95
CA ASN A 241 -4.28 8.38 -18.68
C ASN A 241 -5.64 8.67 -18.02
N LEU A 242 -6.03 9.95 -17.92
CA LEU A 242 -7.27 10.35 -17.24
C LEU A 242 -8.53 9.76 -17.89
N GLY A 243 -8.62 9.80 -19.22
CA GLY A 243 -9.79 9.27 -19.95
C GLY A 243 -9.93 7.76 -19.76
N LEU A 244 -8.82 7.03 -19.80
CA LEU A 244 -8.81 5.59 -19.57
C LEU A 244 -9.09 5.24 -18.10
N PHE A 245 -8.56 5.99 -17.12
CA PHE A 245 -8.93 5.84 -15.71
C PHE A 245 -10.43 6.01 -15.49
N GLN A 246 -11.04 7.02 -16.12
CA GLN A 246 -12.49 7.23 -16.05
C GLN A 246 -13.28 6.06 -16.62
N GLN A 247 -12.84 5.48 -17.74
CA GLN A 247 -13.48 4.29 -18.31
C GLN A 247 -13.37 3.09 -17.36
N ASP A 248 -12.16 2.81 -16.85
CA ASP A 248 -11.88 1.71 -15.94
C ASP A 248 -12.69 1.83 -14.64
N PHE A 249 -12.73 3.02 -14.04
CA PHE A 249 -13.43 3.27 -12.79
C PHE A 249 -14.95 3.22 -12.97
N THR A 250 -15.48 3.75 -14.08
CA THR A 250 -16.90 3.62 -14.43
C THR A 250 -17.29 2.16 -14.59
N ARG A 251 -16.50 1.37 -15.32
CA ARG A 251 -16.73 -0.06 -15.52
C ARG A 251 -16.73 -0.82 -14.19
N LEU A 252 -15.80 -0.50 -13.29
CA LEU A 252 -15.73 -1.10 -11.97
C LEU A 252 -17.00 -0.80 -11.15
N VAL A 253 -17.43 0.46 -11.11
CA VAL A 253 -18.65 0.86 -10.39
C VAL A 253 -19.89 0.20 -10.99
N ASP A 254 -20.05 0.20 -12.31
CA ASP A 254 -21.19 -0.42 -12.99
C ASP A 254 -21.26 -1.93 -12.71
N ALA A 255 -20.11 -2.61 -12.70
CA ALA A 255 -20.04 -4.02 -12.36
C ALA A 255 -20.44 -4.28 -10.89
N ILE A 256 -19.97 -3.46 -9.95
CA ILE A 256 -20.37 -3.55 -8.53
C ILE A 256 -21.88 -3.34 -8.37
N VAL A 257 -22.46 -2.33 -9.03
CA VAL A 257 -23.92 -2.09 -9.03
C VAL A 257 -24.69 -3.31 -9.52
N GLY A 258 -24.17 -4.03 -10.52
CA GLY A 258 -24.78 -5.26 -11.03
C GLY A 258 -24.62 -6.49 -10.13
N ILE A 259 -23.72 -6.43 -9.14
CA ILE A 259 -23.40 -7.55 -8.23
C ILE A 259 -24.12 -7.40 -6.89
N VAL A 260 -24.06 -6.21 -6.27
CA VAL A 260 -24.48 -6.04 -4.87
C VAL A 260 -25.98 -5.73 -4.76
N PRO A 261 -26.66 -6.18 -3.68
CA PRO A 261 -28.03 -5.76 -3.39
C PRO A 261 -28.14 -4.24 -3.25
N THR A 262 -29.28 -3.66 -3.61
CA THR A 262 -29.52 -2.21 -3.49
C THR A 262 -29.50 -1.69 -2.04
N SER A 263 -29.64 -2.57 -1.06
CA SER A 263 -29.49 -2.29 0.37
C SER A 263 -28.03 -2.15 0.83
N THR A 264 -27.07 -2.59 0.01
CA THR A 264 -25.64 -2.54 0.34
C THR A 264 -25.17 -1.10 0.39
N ARG A 265 -24.54 -0.70 1.49
CA ARG A 265 -23.86 0.60 1.59
C ARG A 265 -22.43 0.48 1.09
N ILE A 266 -22.01 1.38 0.21
CA ILE A 266 -20.69 1.35 -0.43
C ILE A 266 -19.91 2.59 -0.06
N PHE A 267 -18.70 2.41 0.45
CA PHE A 267 -17.81 3.50 0.89
C PHE A 267 -16.57 3.53 0.01
N VAL A 268 -16.37 4.65 -0.68
CA VAL A 268 -15.35 4.80 -1.71
C VAL A 268 -14.27 5.77 -1.25
N GLY A 269 -13.03 5.29 -1.10
CA GLY A 269 -11.89 6.11 -0.70
C GLY A 269 -11.34 6.95 -1.84
N THR A 270 -10.91 8.19 -1.56
CA THR A 270 -10.14 8.99 -2.54
C THR A 270 -8.68 8.57 -2.62
N VAL A 271 -8.07 8.74 -3.80
CA VAL A 271 -6.64 8.48 -4.04
C VAL A 271 -5.81 9.52 -3.28
N PRO A 272 -4.91 9.09 -2.37
CA PRO A 272 -4.02 10.02 -1.68
C PRO A 272 -2.91 10.54 -2.61
N HIS A 273 -2.41 11.75 -2.35
CA HIS A 273 -1.25 12.27 -3.05
C HIS A 273 0.00 11.41 -2.76
N VAL A 274 0.40 10.59 -3.73
CA VAL A 274 1.52 9.63 -3.62
C VAL A 274 2.89 10.31 -3.46
N THR A 275 2.94 11.62 -3.57
CA THR A 275 4.13 12.48 -3.41
C THR A 275 4.28 13.03 -1.98
N ILE A 276 3.36 12.70 -1.06
CA ILE A 276 3.46 12.99 0.38
C ILE A 276 4.27 11.94 1.15
N PRO A 277 4.07 10.62 0.93
CA PRO A 277 4.82 9.58 1.62
C PRO A 277 6.34 9.79 1.54
N PRO A 278 7.11 9.37 2.57
CA PRO A 278 8.55 9.65 2.66
C PRO A 278 9.40 9.10 1.52
N ILE A 279 8.90 8.13 0.74
CA ILE A 279 9.58 7.54 -0.43
C ILE A 279 10.14 8.60 -1.38
N ALA A 280 9.43 9.73 -1.52
CA ALA A 280 9.83 10.90 -2.30
C ALA A 280 10.32 12.05 -1.40
N GLN A 281 11.62 12.15 -1.22
CA GLN A 281 12.25 13.19 -0.42
C GLN A 281 12.52 14.45 -1.25
N GLY A 282 11.92 15.58 -0.85
CA GLY A 282 12.19 16.88 -1.45
C GLY A 282 13.65 17.35 -1.27
N ILE A 283 14.23 17.89 -2.36
CA ILE A 283 15.63 18.33 -2.47
C ILE A 283 15.68 19.74 -3.07
N GLY A 284 16.52 20.60 -2.50
CA GLY A 284 16.76 21.96 -2.98
C GLY A 284 15.70 22.97 -2.51
N PRO A 285 15.56 24.11 -3.22
CA PRO A 285 14.61 25.16 -2.85
C PRO A 285 13.16 24.67 -2.74
N PHE A 286 12.43 25.19 -1.75
CA PHE A 286 11.02 24.92 -1.50
C PHE A 286 10.20 26.21 -1.73
N ASP A 287 9.15 26.13 -2.53
CA ASP A 287 8.33 27.31 -2.90
C ASP A 287 7.13 27.55 -1.97
N GLY A 288 6.97 26.74 -0.93
CA GLY A 288 5.81 26.75 -0.03
C GLY A 288 4.88 25.55 -0.20
N LYS A 289 4.92 24.86 -1.35
CA LYS A 289 4.18 23.60 -1.58
C LYS A 289 5.06 22.49 -2.16
N TYR A 290 5.97 22.83 -3.08
CA TYR A 290 6.82 21.87 -3.76
C TYR A 290 8.32 22.20 -3.64
N PHE A 291 9.14 21.15 -3.61
CA PHE A 291 10.59 21.24 -3.76
C PHE A 291 10.97 21.27 -5.24
N LYS A 292 12.14 21.83 -5.56
CA LYS A 292 12.70 21.83 -6.92
C LYS A 292 12.87 20.42 -7.49
N TYR A 293 13.31 19.47 -6.65
CA TYR A 293 13.47 18.06 -7.00
C TYR A 293 12.94 17.14 -5.90
N TYR A 294 12.66 15.89 -6.25
CA TYR A 294 12.32 14.82 -5.31
C TYR A 294 13.14 13.58 -5.63
N GLY A 295 13.93 13.11 -4.68
CA GLY A 295 14.73 11.90 -4.78
C GLY A 295 14.25 10.82 -3.82
N SER A 296 15.02 9.74 -3.70
CA SER A 296 14.72 8.64 -2.78
C SER A 296 14.76 9.10 -1.32
N PHE A 297 14.09 8.36 -0.43
CA PHE A 297 14.05 8.63 1.01
C PHE A 297 15.41 8.55 1.74
N TYR A 298 16.45 8.04 1.07
CA TYR A 298 17.83 8.00 1.55
C TYR A 298 18.73 8.99 0.79
N THR A 299 18.16 9.89 0.00
CA THR A 299 18.94 10.92 -0.69
C THR A 299 19.53 11.87 0.35
N ASN A 300 20.86 12.04 0.34
CA ASN A 300 21.52 13.02 1.18
C ASN A 300 21.11 14.45 0.77
N THR A 301 20.27 15.09 1.59
CA THR A 301 19.75 16.45 1.33
C THR A 301 20.79 17.56 1.50
N GLN A 302 21.99 17.24 2.00
CA GLN A 302 23.14 18.16 2.04
C GLN A 302 23.91 18.20 0.71
N ASP A 303 23.58 17.32 -0.24
CA ASP A 303 24.12 17.40 -1.60
C ASP A 303 23.44 18.54 -2.36
N HIS A 304 24.16 19.64 -2.55
CA HIS A 304 23.66 20.86 -3.20
C HIS A 304 23.86 20.87 -4.73
N ARG A 305 24.14 19.72 -5.35
CA ARG A 305 24.24 19.62 -6.82
C ARG A 305 22.91 19.89 -7.51
N ASP A 306 22.99 20.55 -8.65
CA ASP A 306 21.83 21.03 -9.42
C ASP A 306 22.06 20.77 -10.92
N PRO A 307 21.43 19.73 -11.52
CA PRO A 307 20.49 18.79 -10.90
C PRO A 307 21.18 17.71 -10.03
N PRO A 308 20.41 16.99 -9.17
CA PRO A 308 20.90 15.80 -8.48
C PRO A 308 21.42 14.73 -9.45
N ARG A 309 22.46 13.98 -9.06
CA ARG A 309 22.99 12.87 -9.87
C ARG A 309 22.11 11.61 -9.85
N GLN A 310 21.42 11.38 -8.74
CA GLN A 310 20.54 10.23 -8.54
C GLN A 310 19.23 10.42 -9.31
N ARG A 311 18.46 9.34 -9.47
CA ARG A 311 17.11 9.42 -10.06
C ARG A 311 16.27 10.40 -9.24
N HIS A 312 15.52 11.23 -9.93
CA HIS A 312 14.70 12.26 -9.30
C HIS A 312 13.54 12.66 -10.20
N LEU A 313 12.45 13.08 -9.56
CA LEU A 313 11.38 13.86 -10.18
C LEU A 313 11.71 15.35 -10.07
N THR A 314 11.32 16.12 -11.09
CA THR A 314 11.37 17.58 -11.05
C THR A 314 10.11 18.15 -10.42
N GLN A 315 10.15 19.43 -10.03
CA GLN A 315 8.95 20.13 -9.56
C GLN A 315 7.78 20.04 -10.56
N PRO A 316 7.94 20.32 -11.88
CA PRO A 316 6.88 20.10 -12.86
C PRO A 316 6.32 18.67 -12.88
N ASP A 317 7.16 17.65 -12.72
CA ASP A 317 6.69 16.26 -12.70
C ASP A 317 5.78 16.02 -11.50
N VAL A 318 6.18 16.45 -10.30
CA VAL A 318 5.37 16.30 -9.08
C VAL A 318 4.07 17.09 -9.16
N MET A 319 4.10 18.29 -9.75
CA MET A 319 2.88 19.06 -10.00
C MET A 319 1.92 18.33 -10.96
N ALA A 320 2.44 17.69 -12.01
CA ALA A 320 1.65 16.93 -12.95
C ALA A 320 1.05 15.66 -12.32
N ILE A 321 1.81 14.98 -11.47
CA ILE A 321 1.35 13.80 -10.72
C ILE A 321 0.22 14.19 -9.76
N ASP A 322 0.41 15.23 -8.94
CA ASP A 322 -0.61 15.72 -8.01
C ASP A 322 -1.88 16.16 -8.76
N GLN A 323 -1.73 16.90 -9.86
CA GLN A 323 -2.87 17.33 -10.67
C GLN A 323 -3.63 16.13 -11.26
N ARG A 324 -2.92 15.09 -11.74
CA ARG A 324 -3.58 13.88 -12.25
C ARG A 324 -4.33 13.13 -11.14
N ILE A 325 -3.82 13.12 -9.90
CA ILE A 325 -4.50 12.55 -8.74
C ILE A 325 -5.74 13.36 -8.36
N ASP A 326 -5.67 14.69 -8.40
CA ASP A 326 -6.83 15.56 -8.22
C ASP A 326 -7.90 15.28 -9.28
N ASP A 327 -7.49 15.08 -10.54
CA ASP A 327 -8.39 14.74 -11.65
C ASP A 327 -9.00 13.33 -11.48
N PHE A 328 -8.21 12.33 -11.04
CA PHE A 328 -8.72 11.00 -10.67
C PHE A 328 -9.77 11.10 -9.56
N ASN A 329 -9.51 11.89 -8.53
CA ASN A 329 -10.47 12.10 -7.44
C ASN A 329 -11.72 12.84 -7.91
N ALA A 330 -11.62 13.76 -8.87
CA ALA A 330 -12.78 14.38 -9.51
C ALA A 330 -13.62 13.34 -10.28
N VAL A 331 -12.97 12.43 -11.02
CA VAL A 331 -13.63 11.31 -11.69
C VAL A 331 -14.33 10.39 -10.70
N ILE A 332 -13.65 9.97 -9.62
CA ILE A 332 -14.25 9.11 -8.58
C ILE A 332 -15.50 9.78 -8.02
N ARG A 333 -15.41 11.05 -7.60
CA ARG A 333 -16.57 11.80 -7.08
C ARG A 333 -17.69 11.91 -8.09
N GLN A 334 -17.37 12.11 -9.37
CA GLN A 334 -18.36 12.19 -10.43
C GLN A 334 -19.08 10.86 -10.66
N VAL A 335 -18.33 9.75 -10.75
CA VAL A 335 -18.90 8.41 -10.99
C VAL A 335 -19.74 7.95 -9.79
N VAL A 336 -19.23 8.15 -8.58
CA VAL A 336 -19.93 7.82 -7.33
C VAL A 336 -21.14 8.72 -7.11
N GLY A 337 -21.03 10.02 -7.39
CA GLY A 337 -22.12 10.98 -7.22
C GLY A 337 -23.30 10.78 -8.19
N ARG A 338 -23.15 9.96 -9.23
CA ARG A 338 -24.25 9.53 -10.11
C ARG A 338 -25.03 8.34 -9.53
N GLN A 339 -24.51 7.70 -8.49
CA GLN A 339 -25.16 6.57 -7.83
C GLN A 339 -26.15 7.06 -6.75
N GLY A 340 -26.87 6.12 -6.13
CA GLY A 340 -27.82 6.44 -5.05
C GLY A 340 -27.14 6.77 -3.72
N SER A 341 -27.95 7.19 -2.73
CA SER A 341 -27.49 7.60 -1.39
C SER A 341 -26.75 6.52 -0.59
N GLN A 342 -26.81 5.27 -1.03
CA GLN A 342 -26.04 4.15 -0.47
C GLN A 342 -24.55 4.22 -0.81
N TRP A 343 -24.15 5.02 -1.80
CA TRP A 343 -22.75 5.25 -2.15
C TRP A 343 -22.22 6.52 -1.49
N GLN A 344 -21.12 6.41 -0.77
CA GLN A 344 -20.55 7.50 0.02
C GLN A 344 -19.05 7.62 -0.18
N MET A 345 -18.56 8.85 -0.23
CA MET A 345 -17.14 9.14 -0.33
C MET A 345 -16.49 9.14 1.05
N VAL A 346 -15.27 8.61 1.13
CA VAL A 346 -14.37 8.73 2.28
C VAL A 346 -13.13 9.47 1.83
N GLU A 347 -12.98 10.72 2.28
CA GLU A 347 -11.99 11.67 1.77
C GLU A 347 -10.59 11.47 2.39
N ILE A 348 -10.04 10.26 2.24
CA ILE A 348 -8.72 9.89 2.81
C ILE A 348 -7.58 10.74 2.23
N GLY A 349 -7.66 11.18 0.97
CA GLY A 349 -6.66 12.08 0.40
C GLY A 349 -6.49 13.37 1.22
N ILE A 350 -7.61 13.96 1.66
CA ILE A 350 -7.60 15.17 2.50
C ILE A 350 -6.99 14.89 3.87
N VAL A 351 -7.19 13.68 4.42
CA VAL A 351 -6.59 13.27 5.69
C VAL A 351 -5.08 13.25 5.58
N LEU A 352 -4.52 12.66 4.52
CA LEU A 352 -3.07 12.65 4.31
C LEU A 352 -2.53 14.08 4.05
N ASP A 353 -3.25 14.90 3.31
CA ASP A 353 -2.90 16.31 3.08
C ASP A 353 -2.84 17.11 4.39
N ALA A 354 -3.81 16.90 5.29
CA ALA A 354 -3.82 17.55 6.61
C ALA A 354 -2.62 17.13 7.47
N LEU A 355 -2.18 15.87 7.35
CA LEU A 355 -1.04 15.35 8.08
C LEU A 355 0.31 15.72 7.45
N ALA A 356 0.34 16.22 6.21
CA ALA A 356 1.55 16.54 5.46
C ALA A 356 2.44 17.58 6.17
N VAL A 357 3.60 17.17 6.67
CA VAL A 357 4.49 18.09 7.42
C VAL A 357 5.07 19.19 6.52
N LYS A 358 5.66 18.82 5.39
CA LYS A 358 6.39 19.75 4.52
C LYS A 358 5.45 20.72 3.80
N ARG A 359 4.35 20.20 3.24
CA ARG A 359 3.31 20.98 2.53
C ARG A 359 2.60 21.99 3.45
N ASN A 360 2.47 21.66 4.74
CA ASN A 360 1.83 22.55 5.72
C ASN A 360 2.83 23.44 6.46
N ASN A 361 4.08 23.56 5.98
CA ASN A 361 5.14 24.37 6.59
C ASN A 361 5.34 24.04 8.09
N ARG A 362 5.29 22.75 8.45
CA ARG A 362 5.42 22.25 9.83
C ARG A 362 6.76 21.54 10.10
N SER A 363 7.78 21.74 9.27
CA SER A 363 9.08 21.05 9.41
C SER A 363 9.74 21.24 10.78
N ASN A 364 9.51 22.38 11.45
CA ASN A 364 10.05 22.65 12.79
C ASN A 364 9.25 21.99 13.93
N ALA A 365 8.05 21.46 13.65
CA ALA A 365 7.21 20.76 14.61
C ALA A 365 6.47 19.58 13.94
N PRO A 366 7.17 18.50 13.56
CA PRO A 366 6.60 17.46 12.71
C PRO A 366 5.38 16.71 13.26
N GLY A 367 5.21 16.66 14.58
CA GLY A 367 4.04 16.05 15.22
C GLY A 367 2.81 16.96 15.29
N LEU A 368 2.97 18.27 15.03
CA LEU A 368 1.88 19.25 15.14
C LEU A 368 0.72 18.99 14.18
N PRO A 369 0.92 18.56 12.91
CA PRO A 369 -0.19 18.16 12.04
C PRO A 369 -1.13 17.11 12.66
N LEU A 370 -0.59 16.09 13.35
CA LEU A 370 -1.41 15.07 13.99
C LEU A 370 -2.16 15.62 15.22
N VAL A 371 -1.52 16.51 15.98
CA VAL A 371 -2.15 17.23 17.10
C VAL A 371 -3.29 18.10 16.60
N ASP A 372 -3.05 18.94 15.58
CA ASP A 372 -4.04 19.83 14.96
C ASP A 372 -5.22 19.02 14.43
N TYR A 373 -4.94 17.91 13.73
CA TYR A 373 -5.93 16.99 13.19
C TYR A 373 -6.87 16.42 14.26
N TYR A 374 -6.33 15.83 15.32
CA TYR A 374 -7.15 15.24 16.38
C TYR A 374 -7.83 16.29 17.26
N THR A 375 -7.21 17.45 17.46
CA THR A 375 -7.84 18.58 18.17
C THR A 375 -9.05 19.10 17.41
N ALA A 376 -8.96 19.24 16.08
CA ALA A 376 -10.07 19.64 15.24
C ALA A 376 -11.24 18.63 15.27
N LYS A 377 -10.94 17.36 15.54
CA LYS A 377 -11.92 16.30 15.77
C LYS A 377 -12.47 16.25 17.20
N GLY A 378 -12.11 17.20 18.06
CA GLY A 378 -12.52 17.22 19.46
C GLY A 378 -11.89 16.12 20.32
N ARG A 379 -10.73 15.58 19.90
CA ARG A 379 -10.01 14.49 20.57
C ARG A 379 -8.58 14.89 20.96
N PRO A 380 -8.38 15.94 21.78
CA PRO A 380 -7.05 16.40 22.18
C PRO A 380 -6.29 15.36 23.04
N ASP A 381 -7.00 14.41 23.65
CA ASP A 381 -6.43 13.36 24.51
C ASP A 381 -6.22 12.04 23.75
N HIS A 382 -6.20 12.07 22.41
CA HIS A 382 -6.03 10.86 21.60
C HIS A 382 -4.75 10.09 21.97
N PRO A 383 -4.76 8.75 22.11
CA PRO A 383 -3.59 7.98 22.57
C PRO A 383 -2.33 8.18 21.73
N LEU A 384 -2.45 8.39 20.41
CA LEU A 384 -1.31 8.69 19.55
C LEU A 384 -0.59 9.99 19.91
N LEU A 385 -1.29 10.96 20.49
CA LEU A 385 -0.71 12.24 20.92
C LEU A 385 0.12 12.11 22.21
N GLN A 386 0.00 10.98 22.91
CA GLN A 386 0.78 10.67 24.12
C GLN A 386 2.13 10.01 23.80
N LEU A 387 2.32 9.55 22.57
CA LEU A 387 3.60 8.99 22.12
C LEU A 387 4.67 10.08 22.03
N LYS A 388 5.91 9.71 22.35
CA LYS A 388 7.06 10.62 22.32
C LYS A 388 8.14 10.10 21.36
N PRO A 389 8.47 10.84 20.29
CA PRO A 389 7.78 12.04 19.80
C PRO A 389 6.36 11.72 19.27
N VAL A 390 5.49 12.72 19.10
CA VAL A 390 4.19 12.51 18.45
C VAL A 390 4.44 12.01 17.00
N PRO A 391 3.77 10.95 16.53
CA PRO A 391 3.99 10.43 15.18
C PRO A 391 3.72 11.45 14.08
N SER A 392 4.44 11.31 12.98
CA SER A 392 4.24 12.13 11.79
C SER A 392 4.38 11.30 10.53
N VAL A 393 4.05 11.92 9.39
CA VAL A 393 4.20 11.35 8.05
C VAL A 393 5.61 11.44 7.48
N LEU A 394 6.60 11.87 8.28
CA LEU A 394 8.00 11.90 7.84
C LEU A 394 8.61 10.49 7.86
N ARG A 395 9.80 10.36 7.28
CA ARG A 395 10.59 9.12 7.29
C ARG A 395 10.71 8.62 8.73
N PHE A 396 10.61 7.31 8.89
CA PHE A 396 10.84 6.67 10.17
C PHE A 396 12.34 6.76 10.47
N ASP A 397 12.73 7.62 11.41
CA ASP A 397 14.12 7.77 11.83
C ASP A 397 14.29 7.28 13.27
N THR A 398 15.40 6.61 13.53
CA THR A 398 15.78 6.12 14.84
C THR A 398 17.15 6.65 15.27
N GLN A 399 17.45 6.46 16.54
CA GLN A 399 18.79 6.51 17.09
C GLN A 399 18.86 5.50 18.22
N ASN A 400 19.79 4.55 18.15
CA ASN A 400 19.95 3.47 19.14
C ASN A 400 18.62 2.73 19.39
N ALA A 401 17.90 2.40 18.30
CA ALA A 401 16.57 1.80 18.34
C ALA A 401 15.50 2.58 19.13
N THR A 402 15.69 3.89 19.32
CA THR A 402 14.66 4.80 19.80
C THR A 402 14.15 5.64 18.64
N ARG A 403 12.83 5.70 18.44
CA ARG A 403 12.23 6.52 17.39
C ARG A 403 12.48 8.01 17.65
N LEU A 404 13.04 8.72 16.67
CA LEU A 404 13.26 10.15 16.69
C LEU A 404 12.24 10.94 15.85
N GLN A 405 11.67 10.31 14.82
CA GLN A 405 10.73 10.93 13.90
C GLN A 405 9.87 9.88 13.16
N GLY A 406 8.81 10.33 12.49
CA GLY A 406 7.95 9.47 11.67
C GLY A 406 7.04 8.62 12.55
N GLY A 407 6.72 7.41 12.08
CA GLY A 407 5.90 6.44 12.81
C GLY A 407 4.45 6.30 12.30
N LEU A 408 4.04 7.08 11.30
CA LEU A 408 2.80 6.81 10.56
C LEU A 408 3.04 5.99 9.28
N PHE A 409 4.21 6.11 8.66
CA PHE A 409 4.68 5.26 7.57
C PHE A 409 5.72 4.26 8.05
N SER A 410 5.66 3.06 7.47
CA SER A 410 6.55 1.93 7.75
C SER A 410 7.90 2.05 7.04
N LEU A 411 8.74 1.02 7.14
CA LEU A 411 10.13 1.08 6.66
C LEU A 411 10.26 1.16 5.13
N ASP A 412 9.21 0.82 4.38
CA ASP A 412 9.16 1.01 2.93
C ASP A 412 8.89 2.46 2.51
N CYS A 413 8.62 3.35 3.47
CA CYS A 413 8.34 4.77 3.25
C CYS A 413 7.13 5.05 2.34
N ILE A 414 6.27 4.06 2.12
CA ILE A 414 5.06 4.15 1.29
C ILE A 414 3.83 3.79 2.11
N HIS A 415 3.87 2.65 2.81
CA HIS A 415 2.70 2.07 3.44
C HIS A 415 2.63 2.39 4.94
N PRO A 416 1.43 2.49 5.53
CA PRO A 416 1.26 2.82 6.93
C PRO A 416 1.91 1.82 7.89
N THR A 417 2.28 2.29 9.07
CA THR A 417 2.49 1.44 10.25
C THR A 417 1.16 0.89 10.77
N THR A 418 1.18 0.04 11.78
CA THR A 418 -0.06 -0.46 12.42
C THR A 418 -0.91 0.67 12.98
N VAL A 419 -0.30 1.68 13.63
CA VAL A 419 -1.04 2.86 14.09
C VAL A 419 -1.52 3.75 12.94
N GLY A 420 -0.76 3.82 11.84
CA GLY A 420 -1.20 4.51 10.62
C GLY A 420 -2.44 3.86 9.99
N TYR A 421 -2.50 2.53 9.93
CA TYR A 421 -3.70 1.80 9.53
C TYR A 421 -4.88 2.01 10.49
N GLY A 422 -4.61 2.21 11.79
CA GLY A 422 -5.62 2.63 12.77
C GLY A 422 -6.31 3.94 12.41
N ILE A 423 -5.55 4.95 11.92
CA ILE A 423 -6.11 6.23 11.48
C ILE A 423 -7.05 6.01 10.29
N VAL A 424 -6.62 5.22 9.30
CA VAL A 424 -7.46 4.89 8.13
C VAL A 424 -8.75 4.19 8.57
N ALA A 425 -8.67 3.19 9.45
CA ALA A 425 -9.84 2.48 9.95
C ALA A 425 -10.82 3.41 10.67
N GLU A 426 -10.30 4.35 11.47
CA GLU A 426 -11.08 5.36 12.17
C GLU A 426 -11.86 6.27 11.21
N GLU A 427 -11.27 6.67 10.09
CA GLU A 427 -11.95 7.50 9.08
C GLU A 427 -13.09 6.76 8.38
N PHE A 428 -12.84 5.51 7.99
CA PHE A 428 -13.89 4.70 7.39
C PHE A 428 -15.00 4.42 8.41
N LEU A 429 -14.68 4.08 9.67
CA LEU A 429 -15.69 3.89 10.71
C LEU A 429 -16.53 5.16 10.93
N ALA A 430 -15.93 6.34 10.94
CA ALA A 430 -16.66 7.60 11.07
C ALA A 430 -17.65 7.82 9.90
N ALA A 431 -17.26 7.47 8.67
CA ALA A 431 -18.14 7.52 7.51
C ALA A 431 -19.28 6.50 7.63
N LEU A 432 -18.97 5.25 8.00
CA LEU A 432 -19.95 4.19 8.24
C LEU A 432 -20.95 4.59 9.35
N GLN A 433 -20.48 5.17 10.46
CA GLN A 433 -21.31 5.68 11.55
C GLN A 433 -22.29 6.75 11.05
N SER A 434 -21.78 7.70 10.27
CA SER A 434 -22.58 8.80 9.70
C SER A 434 -23.66 8.29 8.74
N ALA A 435 -23.41 7.15 8.08
CA ALA A 435 -24.38 6.43 7.26
C ALA A 435 -25.34 5.51 8.05
N GLY A 436 -25.26 5.52 9.38
CA GLY A 436 -26.08 4.67 10.26
C GLY A 436 -25.71 3.19 10.21
N VAL A 437 -24.46 2.82 9.90
CA VAL A 437 -24.01 1.42 9.96
C VAL A 437 -23.91 0.99 11.42
N ALA A 438 -24.62 -0.08 11.77
CA ALA A 438 -24.66 -0.56 13.15
C ALA A 438 -23.26 -1.01 13.61
N GLY A 439 -22.87 -0.59 14.81
CA GLY A 439 -21.59 -0.97 15.43
C GLY A 439 -20.34 -0.25 14.88
N ALA A 440 -20.48 0.59 13.86
CA ALA A 440 -19.35 1.29 13.23
C ALA A 440 -18.93 2.54 14.01
N ASP A 441 -18.63 2.43 15.31
CA ASP A 441 -18.17 3.58 16.10
C ASP A 441 -16.64 3.75 15.97
N PRO A 442 -16.13 4.89 15.46
CA PRO A 442 -14.69 5.15 15.41
C PRO A 442 -14.03 5.16 16.80
N LEU A 443 -14.79 5.36 17.89
CA LEU A 443 -14.28 5.27 19.26
C LEU A 443 -14.01 3.83 19.72
N ASN A 444 -14.50 2.82 18.99
CA ASN A 444 -14.26 1.41 19.30
C ASN A 444 -12.90 0.90 18.80
N VAL A 445 -12.11 1.72 18.09
CA VAL A 445 -10.74 1.35 17.74
C VAL A 445 -9.91 1.21 19.02
N ASP A 446 -9.42 0.00 19.30
CA ASP A 446 -8.59 -0.30 20.47
C ASP A 446 -7.15 0.22 20.28
N TRP A 447 -7.01 1.53 20.42
CA TRP A 447 -5.73 2.23 20.30
C TRP A 447 -4.63 1.70 21.22
N PRO A 448 -4.88 1.41 22.52
CA PRO A 448 -3.89 0.77 23.37
C PRO A 448 -3.36 -0.56 22.79
N ALA A 449 -4.24 -1.43 22.30
CA ALA A 449 -3.82 -2.69 21.70
C ALA A 449 -3.10 -2.49 20.36
N LEU A 450 -3.50 -1.51 19.54
CA LEU A 450 -2.80 -1.19 18.29
C LEU A 450 -1.39 -0.66 18.56
N ILE A 451 -1.26 0.29 19.48
CA ILE A 451 0.04 0.86 19.88
C ILE A 451 0.95 -0.26 20.41
N ALA A 452 0.42 -1.19 21.22
CA ALA A 452 1.20 -2.32 21.75
C ALA A 452 1.62 -3.33 20.68
N GLN A 453 0.86 -3.46 19.59
CA GLN A 453 1.17 -4.36 18.48
C GLN A 453 2.05 -3.73 17.40
N ASP A 454 2.17 -2.41 17.37
CA ASP A 454 3.02 -1.70 16.43
C ASP A 454 4.50 -1.84 16.82
N THR A 455 5.16 -2.83 16.24
CA THR A 455 6.55 -3.19 16.54
C THR A 455 7.55 -2.11 16.16
N LEU A 456 7.25 -1.25 15.19
CA LEU A 456 8.07 -0.09 14.86
C LEU A 456 7.95 0.99 15.93
N ILE A 457 6.76 1.20 16.51
CA ILE A 457 6.60 2.14 17.62
C ILE A 457 7.18 1.60 18.93
N GLN A 458 6.97 0.31 19.22
CA GLN A 458 7.36 -0.30 20.51
C GLN A 458 8.84 -0.69 20.58
N SER A 459 9.39 -1.24 19.49
CA SER A 459 10.74 -1.79 19.48
C SER A 459 11.34 -1.68 18.07
N PRO A 460 11.71 -0.48 17.62
CA PRO A 460 12.34 -0.29 16.32
C PRO A 460 13.52 -1.25 16.07
N PRO A 461 13.71 -1.75 14.83
CA PRO A 461 14.84 -2.62 14.51
C PRO A 461 16.17 -1.87 14.64
N LYS A 462 17.14 -2.43 15.36
CA LYS A 462 18.39 -1.73 15.71
C LYS A 462 19.25 -1.36 14.50
N LEU A 463 19.28 -2.25 13.50
CA LEU A 463 20.08 -2.06 12.29
C LEU A 463 19.54 -0.98 11.35
N TRP A 464 18.37 -0.40 11.62
CA TRP A 464 17.78 0.61 10.73
C TRP A 464 18.67 1.86 10.58
N ASP A 465 19.30 2.30 11.65
CA ASP A 465 20.23 3.44 11.64
C ASP A 465 21.41 3.18 10.69
N ASP A 466 21.96 1.96 10.73
CA ASP A 466 23.06 1.55 9.86
C ASP A 466 22.63 1.47 8.39
N ILE A 467 21.44 0.94 8.11
CA ILE A 467 20.88 0.90 6.74
C ILE A 467 20.76 2.32 6.19
N LEU A 468 20.14 3.24 6.94
CA LEU A 468 19.98 4.62 6.49
C LEU A 468 21.34 5.31 6.28
N ALA A 469 22.28 5.15 7.21
CA ALA A 469 23.62 5.72 7.10
C ALA A 469 24.41 5.15 5.90
N ALA A 470 24.27 3.86 5.62
CA ALA A 470 24.87 3.23 4.44
C ALA A 470 24.20 3.71 3.14
N ALA A 471 22.88 3.89 3.16
CA ALA A 471 22.09 4.37 2.04
C ALA A 471 22.42 5.82 1.67
N GLU A 472 22.56 6.69 2.64
CA GLU A 472 22.96 8.09 2.42
C GLU A 472 24.40 8.22 1.88
N LYS A 473 25.30 7.31 2.27
CA LYS A 473 26.70 7.29 1.78
C LYS A 473 26.82 6.73 0.36
N ASN A 474 26.00 5.74 -0.01
CA ASN A 474 26.12 5.00 -1.27
C ASN A 474 24.78 4.86 -2.01
N ALA A 475 24.00 5.93 -2.09
CA ALA A 475 22.64 5.92 -2.64
C ALA A 475 22.51 5.30 -4.04
N ILE A 476 23.55 5.37 -4.89
CA ILE A 476 23.56 4.71 -6.21
C ILE A 476 23.48 3.18 -6.09
N ILE A 477 24.13 2.57 -5.09
CA ILE A 477 24.06 1.13 -4.83
C ILE A 477 22.67 0.76 -4.33
N TRP A 478 22.05 1.62 -3.52
CA TRP A 478 20.71 1.41 -3.00
C TRP A 478 19.61 1.63 -4.05
N ASP A 479 19.78 2.58 -4.97
CA ASP A 479 18.91 2.72 -6.16
C ASP A 479 18.93 1.45 -7.04
N LEU A 480 20.05 0.71 -7.01
CA LEU A 480 20.16 -0.59 -7.70
C LEU A 480 19.53 -1.72 -6.87
N LEU A 481 19.71 -1.74 -5.54
CA LEU A 481 19.16 -2.78 -4.65
C LEU A 481 17.66 -2.63 -4.34
N LEU A 482 17.12 -1.41 -4.38
CA LEU A 482 15.71 -1.10 -4.10
C LEU A 482 14.91 -0.86 -5.37
N GLY A 483 15.56 -0.78 -6.53
CA GLY A 483 14.91 -0.67 -7.84
C GLY A 483 13.99 -1.85 -8.19
N PHE A 484 14.01 -2.94 -7.40
CA PHE A 484 13.16 -4.12 -7.53
C PHE A 484 11.81 -3.99 -6.79
N MET A 485 11.58 -2.92 -6.02
CA MET A 485 10.32 -2.71 -5.29
C MET A 485 9.21 -2.05 -6.14
N GLY A 486 9.49 -1.70 -7.40
CA GLY A 486 8.61 -0.94 -8.30
C GLY A 486 7.88 -1.76 -9.35
#